data_AF-A0A0F7M7B7-F1
#
_entry.id   AF-A0A0F7M7B7-F1
#
_cell.length_a   1.000
_cell.length_b   1.000
_cell.length_c   1.000
_cell.angle_alpha   90.00
_cell.angle_beta   90.00
_cell.angle_gamma   90.00
#
_symmetry.space_group_name_H-M   'P 1'
#
loop_
_entity.id
_entity.type
_entity.pdbx_description
1 polymer ?
#
loop_
_entity_poly.entity_id
_entity_poly.type
_entity_poly.pdbx_seq_one_letter_code
_entity_poly.pdbx_strand_id
1 'polypeptide(L)'
;MSVNDWTPDTQLAQQQIDSQWLKKCIAMSQANALETMAEQIDAADLREKAAYMRLPPEQWQAATTHFNNDELIALIRFFTRAEMLLSGWEAGNSSPVIALNKALRQRGEKLSKETLLWIRANSDNRYIPNGAL
;
A
#
# COMPACT_ATOMS: atom_id res chain seq x y z
N MET A 1 21.07 36.37 -16.72
CA MET A 1 20.94 35.66 -15.44
C MET A 1 19.79 34.69 -15.61
N SER A 2 20.11 33.40 -15.55
CA SER A 2 19.34 32.31 -16.13
C SER A 2 17.93 32.18 -15.57
N VAL A 3 17.02 31.89 -16.48
CA VAL A 3 15.62 31.51 -16.26
C VAL A 3 15.51 30.43 -15.20
N ASN A 4 14.60 30.68 -14.27
CA ASN A 4 14.16 29.75 -13.24
C ASN A 4 13.45 28.58 -13.93
N ASP A 5 14.16 27.46 -14.12
CA ASP A 5 13.64 26.17 -14.56
C ASP A 5 12.48 25.73 -13.66
N TRP A 6 11.28 26.18 -14.01
CA TRP A 6 10.03 25.71 -13.44
C TRP A 6 9.70 24.38 -14.13
N THR A 7 10.19 23.28 -13.57
CA THR A 7 9.85 21.92 -14.00
C THR A 7 8.73 21.37 -13.10
N PRO A 8 7.48 21.28 -13.59
CA PRO A 8 6.37 20.72 -12.81
C PRO A 8 6.44 19.18 -12.69
N ASP A 9 7.36 18.52 -13.41
CA ASP A 9 7.50 17.06 -13.44
C ASP A 9 8.02 16.48 -12.11
N THR A 10 8.90 17.20 -11.41
CA THR A 10 9.54 16.75 -10.17
C THR A 10 8.59 16.71 -8.97
N GLN A 11 7.49 17.47 -8.99
CA GLN A 11 6.55 17.53 -7.87
C GLN A 11 5.65 16.29 -7.75
N LEU A 12 5.37 15.60 -8.87
CA LEU A 12 4.62 14.34 -8.87
C LEU A 12 5.51 13.17 -8.42
N ALA A 13 6.82 13.23 -8.70
CA ALA A 13 7.81 12.27 -8.22
C ALA A 13 8.18 12.45 -6.73
N GLN A 14 7.87 13.61 -6.14
CA GLN A 14 8.15 13.94 -4.74
C GLN A 14 6.96 13.74 -3.79
N GLN A 15 5.82 13.21 -4.25
CA GLN A 15 4.79 12.74 -3.32
C GLN A 15 5.32 11.51 -2.56
N GLN A 16 6.08 11.77 -1.50
CA GLN A 16 6.49 10.74 -0.56
C GLN A 16 5.24 10.22 0.14
N ILE A 17 5.09 8.89 0.11
CA ILE A 17 4.07 8.21 0.89
C ILE A 17 4.33 8.55 2.36
N ASP A 18 3.30 9.07 3.04
CA ASP A 18 3.45 9.51 4.41
C ASP A 18 3.82 8.34 5.34
N SER A 19 5.07 8.34 5.81
CA SER A 19 5.62 7.25 6.62
C SER A 19 4.93 7.12 7.97
N GLN A 20 4.40 8.20 8.54
CA GLN A 20 3.67 8.13 9.82
C GLN A 20 2.31 7.45 9.61
N TRP A 21 1.63 7.77 8.52
CA TRP A 21 0.38 7.13 8.14
C TRP A 21 0.58 5.63 7.90
N LEU A 22 1.63 5.24 7.18
CA LEU A 22 1.99 3.82 6.99
C LEU A 22 2.24 3.11 8.33
N LYS A 23 2.99 3.72 9.25
CA LYS A 23 3.20 3.17 10.60
C LYS A 23 1.89 2.98 11.36
N LYS A 24 0.95 3.92 11.23
CA LYS A 24 -0.39 3.81 11.81
C LYS A 24 -1.15 2.61 11.20
N CYS A 25 -1.11 2.45 9.88
CA CYS A 25 -1.70 1.30 9.18
C CYS A 25 -1.10 -0.05 9.63
N ILE A 26 0.23 -0.09 9.80
CA ILE A 26 0.94 -1.26 10.32
C ILE A 26 0.47 -1.60 11.73
N ALA A 27 0.44 -0.61 12.63
CA ALA A 27 0.00 -0.81 14.01
C ALA A 27 -1.46 -1.30 14.07
N MET A 28 -2.36 -0.75 13.23
CA MET A 28 -3.74 -1.22 13.12
C MET A 28 -3.84 -2.66 12.60
N SER A 29 -3.03 -3.01 11.61
CA SER A 29 -2.97 -4.36 11.05
C SER A 29 -2.47 -5.39 12.07
N GLN A 30 -1.43 -5.03 12.83
CA GLN A 30 -0.89 -5.85 13.92
C GLN A 30 -1.89 -5.99 15.08
N ALA A 31 -2.66 -4.95 15.39
CA ALA A 31 -3.72 -4.97 16.37
C ALA A 31 -5.01 -5.69 15.90
N ASN A 32 -5.04 -6.23 14.67
CA ASN A 32 -6.24 -6.77 14.01
C ASN A 32 -7.44 -5.80 14.00
N ALA A 33 -7.20 -4.49 14.09
CA ALA A 33 -8.23 -3.45 14.06
C ALA A 33 -8.63 -3.04 12.62
N LEU A 34 -8.38 -3.93 11.65
CA LEU A 34 -8.61 -3.69 10.23
C LEU A 34 -10.10 -3.57 9.88
N GLU A 35 -10.96 -4.29 10.61
CA GLU A 35 -12.41 -4.25 10.40
C GLU A 35 -13.01 -2.91 10.83
N THR A 36 -12.48 -2.34 11.90
CA THR A 36 -12.87 -1.01 12.41
C THR A 36 -12.04 0.12 11.78
N MET A 37 -11.24 -0.14 10.74
CA MET A 37 -10.33 0.88 10.20
C MET A 37 -11.08 2.10 9.68
N ALA A 38 -12.24 1.89 9.06
CA ALA A 38 -13.10 2.94 8.52
C ALA A 38 -13.74 3.79 9.63
N GLU A 39 -13.78 3.28 10.86
CA GLU A 39 -14.25 4.01 12.04
C GLU A 39 -13.10 4.76 12.73
N GLN A 40 -11.86 4.29 12.57
CA GLN A 40 -10.67 4.91 13.17
C GLN A 40 -10.00 5.96 12.27
N ILE A 41 -10.21 5.88 10.96
CA ILE A 41 -9.70 6.83 9.98
C ILE A 41 -10.88 7.51 9.32
N ASP A 42 -10.85 8.85 9.28
CA ASP A 42 -11.89 9.63 8.64
C ASP A 42 -12.03 9.27 7.16
N ALA A 43 -13.27 9.20 6.68
CA ALA A 43 -13.55 8.87 5.29
C ALA A 43 -12.95 9.89 4.31
N ALA A 44 -12.78 11.15 4.72
CA ALA A 44 -12.08 12.16 3.93
C ALA A 44 -10.59 11.81 3.78
N ASP A 45 -9.90 11.48 4.88
CA ASP A 45 -8.49 11.05 4.85
C ASP A 45 -8.34 9.79 4.00
N LEU A 46 -9.23 8.80 4.15
CA LEU A 46 -9.22 7.61 3.30
C LEU A 46 -9.42 7.97 1.82
N ARG A 47 -10.29 8.90 1.46
CA ARG A 47 -10.43 9.30 0.05
C ARG A 47 -9.17 9.99 -0.49
N GLU A 48 -8.53 10.83 0.32
CA GLU A 48 -7.26 11.46 -0.06
C GLU A 48 -6.15 10.41 -0.23
N LYS A 49 -6.09 9.43 0.68
CA LYS A 49 -5.12 8.33 0.66
C LYS A 49 -5.46 7.25 -0.38
N ALA A 50 -6.66 7.24 -0.95
CA ALA A 50 -7.01 6.36 -2.07
C ALA A 50 -6.08 6.59 -3.28
N ALA A 51 -5.59 7.83 -3.44
CA ALA A 51 -4.58 8.14 -4.45
C ALA A 51 -3.31 7.30 -4.28
N TYR A 52 -2.96 6.89 -3.05
CA TYR A 52 -1.78 6.07 -2.78
C TYR A 52 -1.84 4.69 -3.44
N MET A 53 -3.04 4.15 -3.62
CA MET A 53 -3.21 2.85 -4.26
C MET A 53 -2.97 2.88 -5.76
N ARG A 54 -2.99 4.08 -6.37
CA ARG A 54 -2.70 4.28 -7.79
C ARG A 54 -1.27 4.79 -8.02
N LEU A 55 -0.46 4.90 -6.95
CA LEU A 55 0.91 5.35 -7.07
C LEU A 55 1.78 4.29 -7.77
N PRO A 56 2.80 4.73 -8.51
CA PRO A 56 3.70 3.82 -9.19
C PRO A 56 4.48 2.94 -8.20
N PRO A 57 4.85 1.71 -8.62
CA PRO A 57 5.57 0.76 -7.77
C PRO A 57 6.94 1.27 -7.31
N GLU A 58 7.51 2.26 -7.99
CA GLU A 58 8.78 2.90 -7.64
C GLU A 58 8.66 3.68 -6.33
N GLN A 59 7.56 4.40 -6.12
CA GLN A 59 7.32 5.13 -4.87
C GLN A 59 7.11 4.17 -3.69
N TRP A 60 6.39 3.07 -3.93
CA TRP A 60 6.24 2.00 -2.94
C TRP A 60 7.57 1.35 -2.61
N GLN A 61 8.42 1.07 -3.60
CA GLN A 61 9.76 0.53 -3.36
C GLN A 61 10.61 1.46 -2.49
N ALA A 62 10.63 2.76 -2.80
CA ALA A 62 11.33 3.74 -1.96
C ALA A 62 10.80 3.77 -0.53
N ALA A 63 9.47 3.76 -0.34
CA ALA A 63 8.86 3.68 0.99
C ALA A 63 9.26 2.38 1.72
N THR A 64 9.23 1.23 1.03
CA THR A 64 9.57 -0.07 1.64
C THR A 64 10.98 -0.09 2.21
N THR A 65 11.94 0.65 1.65
CA THR A 65 13.33 0.74 2.14
C THR A 65 13.42 1.12 3.61
N HIS A 66 12.44 1.88 4.11
CA HIS A 66 12.39 2.31 5.50
C HIS A 66 11.65 1.33 6.45
N PHE A 67 11.03 0.28 5.91
CA PHE A 67 10.22 -0.68 6.65
C PHE A 67 10.83 -2.08 6.63
N ASN A 68 10.55 -2.85 7.69
CA ASN A 68 10.94 -4.24 7.82
C ASN A 68 9.96 -5.19 7.12
N ASN A 69 10.38 -6.43 6.90
CA ASN A 69 9.56 -7.45 6.24
C ASN A 69 8.19 -7.66 6.91
N ASP A 70 8.15 -7.70 8.24
CA ASP A 70 6.92 -7.84 9.01
C ASP A 70 5.96 -6.65 8.82
N GLU A 71 6.51 -5.44 8.78
CA GLU A 71 5.76 -4.21 8.50
C GLU A 71 5.21 -4.20 7.06
N LEU A 72 5.98 -4.69 6.09
CA LEU A 72 5.51 -4.84 4.71
C LEU A 72 4.35 -5.84 4.63
N ILE A 73 4.42 -6.95 5.36
CA ILE A 73 3.33 -7.93 5.45
C ILE A 73 2.09 -7.29 6.10
N ALA A 74 2.27 -6.50 7.16
CA ALA A 74 1.19 -5.79 7.83
C ALA A 74 0.51 -4.77 6.90
N LEU A 75 1.28 -4.01 6.12
CA LEU A 75 0.77 -3.10 5.08
C LEU A 75 -0.01 -3.84 4.01
N ILE A 76 0.52 -4.97 3.53
CA ILE A 76 -0.17 -5.80 2.52
C ILE A 76 -1.54 -6.22 3.03
N ARG A 77 -1.63 -6.71 4.28
CA ARG A 77 -2.90 -7.10 4.90
C ARG A 77 -3.85 -5.90 5.04
N PHE A 78 -3.31 -4.74 5.41
CA PHE A 78 -4.07 -3.49 5.51
C PHE A 78 -4.68 -3.09 4.17
N PHE A 79 -3.87 -2.94 3.11
CA PHE A 79 -4.36 -2.54 1.78
C PHE A 79 -5.32 -3.56 1.18
N THR A 80 -5.11 -4.84 1.44
CA THR A 80 -6.04 -5.92 1.01
C THR A 80 -7.43 -5.73 1.61
N ARG A 81 -7.53 -5.44 2.92
CA ARG A 81 -8.83 -5.16 3.57
C ARG A 81 -9.38 -3.81 3.20
N ALA A 82 -8.54 -2.79 3.10
CA ALA A 82 -8.94 -1.45 2.71
C ALA A 82 -9.61 -1.48 1.32
N GLU A 83 -9.10 -2.25 0.37
CA GLU A 83 -9.72 -2.42 -0.95
C GLU A 83 -11.13 -3.02 -0.90
N MET A 84 -11.42 -3.90 0.08
CA MET A 84 -12.74 -4.53 0.23
C MET A 84 -13.71 -3.71 1.08
N LEU A 85 -13.19 -3.04 2.11
CA LEU A 85 -14.01 -2.26 3.05
C LEU A 85 -14.29 -0.85 2.51
N LEU A 86 -13.39 -0.30 1.68
CA LEU A 86 -13.46 1.07 1.20
C LEU A 86 -13.77 1.08 -0.30
N SER A 87 -14.94 1.61 -0.65
CA SER A 87 -15.30 1.80 -2.05
C SER A 87 -14.41 2.85 -2.73
N GLY A 88 -13.85 2.53 -3.90
CA GLY A 88 -12.95 3.41 -4.65
C GLY A 88 -11.45 3.24 -4.36
N TRP A 89 -11.11 2.38 -3.40
CA TRP A 89 -9.77 1.88 -3.13
C TRP A 89 -9.39 0.69 -4.04
N GLU A 90 -10.29 0.30 -4.95
CA GLU A 90 -10.10 -0.77 -5.93
C GLU A 90 -9.05 -0.34 -6.97
N ALA A 91 -7.84 -0.86 -6.85
CA ALA A 91 -6.76 -0.62 -7.80
C ALA A 91 -6.45 -1.86 -8.66
N GLY A 92 -7.00 -3.03 -8.33
CA GLY A 92 -6.90 -4.21 -9.18
C GLY A 92 -5.45 -4.63 -9.42
N ASN A 93 -5.00 -4.52 -10.67
CA ASN A 93 -3.63 -4.81 -11.08
C ASN A 93 -2.63 -3.70 -10.74
N SER A 94 -3.10 -2.52 -10.39
CA SER A 94 -2.27 -1.40 -9.92
C SER A 94 -2.16 -1.35 -8.41
N SER A 95 -2.68 -2.35 -7.69
CA SER A 95 -2.72 -2.31 -6.22
C SER A 95 -1.32 -2.29 -5.60
N PRO A 96 -1.13 -1.50 -4.52
CA PRO A 96 0.17 -1.32 -3.88
C PRO A 96 0.69 -2.63 -3.28
N VAL A 97 -0.21 -3.57 -2.97
CA VAL A 97 0.12 -4.91 -2.50
C VAL A 97 1.07 -5.65 -3.46
N ILE A 98 0.90 -5.46 -4.77
CA ILE A 98 1.75 -6.10 -5.78
C ILE A 98 3.18 -5.54 -5.69
N ALA A 99 3.29 -4.22 -5.56
CA ALA A 99 4.57 -3.53 -5.39
C ALA A 99 5.26 -3.92 -4.07
N LEU A 100 4.50 -4.00 -2.97
CA LEU A 100 4.99 -4.43 -1.65
C LEU A 100 5.47 -5.88 -1.67
N ASN A 101 4.71 -6.79 -2.29
CA ASN A 101 5.11 -8.20 -2.45
C ASN A 101 6.36 -8.32 -3.34
N LYS A 102 6.44 -7.53 -4.42
CA LYS A 102 7.65 -7.48 -5.27
C LYS A 102 8.85 -6.98 -4.48
N ALA A 103 8.70 -5.96 -3.64
CA ALA A 103 9.77 -5.44 -2.78
C ALA A 103 10.22 -6.47 -1.73
N LEU A 104 9.29 -7.18 -1.08
CA LEU A 104 9.60 -8.31 -0.19
C LEU A 104 10.42 -9.39 -0.91
N ARG A 105 9.97 -9.80 -2.11
CA ARG A 105 10.68 -10.80 -2.92
C ARG A 105 12.07 -10.35 -3.32
N GLN A 106 12.25 -9.08 -3.65
CA GLN A 106 13.57 -8.51 -3.95
C GLN A 106 14.52 -8.58 -2.75
N ARG A 107 13.99 -8.56 -1.51
CA ARG A 107 14.77 -8.74 -0.27
C ARG A 107 15.06 -10.20 0.08
N GLY A 108 14.60 -11.15 -0.73
CA GLY A 108 14.71 -12.59 -0.46
C GLY A 108 13.64 -13.14 0.49
N GLU A 109 12.70 -12.29 0.93
CA GLU A 109 11.59 -12.70 1.79
C GLU A 109 10.35 -13.00 0.95
N LYS A 110 9.52 -13.94 1.41
CA LYS A 110 8.27 -14.29 0.74
C LYS A 110 7.12 -14.19 1.72
N LEU A 111 5.93 -13.80 1.22
CA LEU A 111 4.73 -13.93 2.03
C LEU A 111 4.54 -15.38 2.45
N SER A 112 4.34 -15.58 3.75
CA SER A 112 3.96 -16.86 4.31
C SER A 112 2.68 -17.36 3.67
N LYS A 113 2.56 -18.69 3.57
CA LYS A 113 1.40 -19.36 2.99
C LYS A 113 0.09 -18.96 3.69
N GLU A 114 0.16 -18.74 5.00
CA GLU A 114 -0.94 -18.25 5.82
C GLU A 114 -1.42 -16.86 5.38
N THR A 115 -0.51 -15.91 5.19
CA THR A 115 -0.83 -14.57 4.69
C THR A 115 -1.45 -14.62 3.30
N LEU A 116 -0.93 -15.47 2.40
CA LEU A 116 -1.51 -15.65 1.06
C LEU A 116 -2.94 -16.18 1.11
N LEU A 117 -3.20 -17.14 2.00
CA LEU A 117 -4.54 -17.70 2.22
C LEU A 117 -5.48 -16.64 2.81
N TRP A 118 -4.99 -15.87 3.80
CA TRP A 118 -5.73 -14.80 4.43
C TRP A 118 -6.12 -13.73 3.42
N ILE A 119 -5.20 -13.29 2.56
CA ILE A 119 -5.46 -12.31 1.51
C ILE A 119 -6.58 -12.79 0.58
N ARG A 120 -6.52 -14.04 0.12
CA ARG A 120 -7.58 -14.62 -0.73
C ARG A 120 -8.94 -14.75 -0.03
N ALA A 121 -8.95 -15.01 1.26
CA ALA A 121 -10.19 -15.07 2.03
C ALA A 121 -10.78 -13.67 2.31
N ASN A 122 -9.95 -12.63 2.26
CA ASN A 122 -10.28 -11.28 2.67
C ASN A 122 -10.29 -10.26 1.53
N SER A 123 -10.06 -10.68 0.28
CA SER A 123 -10.12 -9.86 -0.92
C SER A 123 -10.53 -10.68 -2.13
N ASP A 124 -11.47 -10.14 -2.91
CA ASP A 124 -11.92 -10.67 -4.20
C ASP A 124 -10.96 -10.33 -5.36
N ASN A 125 -9.92 -9.53 -5.11
CA ASN A 125 -8.99 -9.08 -6.14
C ASN A 125 -8.05 -10.21 -6.58
N ARG A 126 -8.40 -10.84 -7.71
CA ARG A 126 -7.61 -11.91 -8.35
C ARG A 126 -6.17 -11.54 -8.71
N TYR A 127 -5.87 -10.25 -8.85
CA TYR A 127 -4.53 -9.76 -9.18
C TYR A 127 -3.63 -9.77 -7.95
N ILE A 128 -4.17 -9.69 -6.74
CA ILE A 128 -3.38 -9.75 -5.52
C ILE A 128 -3.13 -11.23 -5.15
N PRO A 129 -1.91 -11.62 -4.71
CA PRO A 129 -0.73 -10.78 -4.45
C PRO A 129 0.33 -10.75 -5.56
N ASN A 130 0.18 -11.49 -6.66
CA ASN A 130 1.25 -11.65 -7.66
C ASN A 130 1.15 -10.70 -8.87
N GLY A 131 0.09 -9.91 -8.97
CA GLY A 131 -0.29 -9.16 -10.17
C GLY A 131 -1.03 -10.03 -11.19
N ALA A 132 -1.41 -9.40 -12.31
CA ALA A 132 -1.84 -10.08 -13.52
C ALA A 132 -0.68 -10.94 -14.03
N LEU A 133 -0.95 -12.24 -14.11
CA LEU A 133 -0.09 -13.23 -14.77
C LEU A 133 0.03 -12.92 -16.27
#